data_AF-A0A848KQM4-F1
#
_entry.id   AF-A0A848KQM4-F1
#
_cell.length_a   1.000
_cell.length_b   1.000
_cell.length_c   1.000
_cell.angle_alpha   90.00
_cell.angle_beta   90.00
_cell.angle_gamma   90.00
#
_symmetry.space_group_name_H-M   'P 1'
#
loop_
_entity.id
_entity.type
_entity.pdbx_description
1 polymer ?
#
loop_
_entity_poly.entity_id
_entity_poly.type
_entity_poly.pdbx_seq_one_letter_code
_entity_poly.pdbx_strand_id
1 'polypeptide(L)'
;MTTTTPTLTRLANTATSAEAVEVIMRDGGVIIEGLFDDATISGLRADLDPVLDAVDTGHDEVFAGNRTKRAGGLFAKTEHMVTIAMNPLYRAIADTILNQPITVHMGEDAVPSPSGKHIGATMAIKIGPGQGSQPLHRDDSVWLWRHPAYGREARVQIMVAVSDFTAENGGTLVIPGSHRWDDDRAPRLDEAIPTVMKAGSALIWIGSTYHGGGTNTTSDSYRFGLSMGYDLALLRPEENPFLTYSLDDIRKLPAELQRELDWSAEHYLGWVEVGGQMADPMELLARDDYTSVDAGLPTR
;
A
#
# COMPACT_ATOMS: atom_id res chain seq x y z
N MET A 1 24.34 -29.24 9.38
CA MET A 1 23.85 -28.37 8.30
C MET A 1 23.55 -27.02 8.92
N THR A 2 24.31 -25.98 8.59
CA THR A 2 24.04 -24.62 9.04
C THR A 2 22.75 -24.15 8.38
N THR A 3 21.64 -24.19 9.12
CA THR A 3 20.38 -23.56 8.71
C THR A 3 20.63 -22.06 8.71
N THR A 4 20.93 -21.49 7.55
CA THR A 4 20.91 -20.04 7.36
C THR A 4 19.51 -19.55 7.70
N THR A 5 19.38 -18.76 8.76
CA THR A 5 18.14 -18.05 9.08
C THR A 5 17.69 -17.31 7.83
N PRO A 6 16.46 -17.51 7.31
CA PRO A 6 15.97 -16.76 6.18
C PRO A 6 16.11 -15.27 6.46
N THR A 7 16.67 -14.50 5.53
CA THR A 7 16.68 -13.03 5.60
C THR A 7 16.05 -12.47 4.34
N LEU A 8 15.33 -11.36 4.46
CA LEU A 8 14.91 -10.61 3.28
C LEU A 8 16.13 -9.99 2.60
N THR A 9 16.15 -10.08 1.28
CA THR A 9 17.17 -9.41 0.47
C THR A 9 17.05 -7.90 0.60
N ARG A 10 18.20 -7.23 0.54
CA ARG A 10 18.33 -5.78 0.61
C ARG A 10 18.95 -5.28 -0.69
N LEU A 11 18.39 -4.23 -1.26
CA LEU A 11 18.89 -3.57 -2.46
C LEU A 11 19.09 -2.08 -2.18
N ALA A 12 20.03 -1.46 -2.89
CA ALA A 12 20.18 -0.01 -2.87
C ALA A 12 19.02 0.66 -3.63
N ASN A 13 18.75 1.94 -3.35
CA ASN A 13 17.77 2.74 -4.08
C ASN A 13 18.08 2.93 -5.58
N THR A 14 19.28 2.57 -6.04
CA THR A 14 19.68 2.55 -7.46
C THR A 14 19.37 1.24 -8.17
N ALA A 15 18.80 0.26 -7.47
CA ALA A 15 18.40 -1.01 -8.09
C ALA A 15 17.34 -0.80 -9.16
N THR A 16 17.37 -1.65 -10.18
CA THR A 16 16.35 -1.66 -11.23
C THR A 16 15.06 -2.29 -10.72
N SER A 17 13.93 -1.94 -11.34
CA SER A 17 12.65 -2.60 -11.03
C SER A 17 12.70 -4.10 -11.33
N ALA A 18 13.43 -4.53 -12.37
CA ALA A 18 13.59 -5.94 -12.70
C ALA A 18 14.29 -6.74 -11.58
N GLU A 19 15.38 -6.21 -11.02
CA GLU A 19 16.07 -6.83 -9.88
C GLU A 19 15.18 -6.91 -8.65
N ALA A 20 14.46 -5.82 -8.34
CA ALA A 20 13.54 -5.79 -7.20
C ALA A 20 12.38 -6.78 -7.39
N VAL A 21 11.79 -6.87 -8.58
CA VAL A 21 10.73 -7.84 -8.91
C VAL A 21 11.24 -9.26 -8.80
N GLU A 22 12.44 -9.58 -9.32
CA GLU A 22 13.03 -10.92 -9.19
C GLU A 22 13.14 -11.33 -7.72
N VAL A 23 13.64 -10.42 -6.87
CA VAL A 23 13.74 -10.64 -5.44
C VAL A 23 12.36 -10.83 -4.80
N ILE A 24 11.39 -9.97 -5.10
CA ILE A 24 10.03 -10.08 -4.56
C ILE A 24 9.39 -11.41 -4.95
N MET A 25 9.51 -11.85 -6.21
CA MET A 25 8.94 -13.13 -6.64
C MET A 25 9.67 -14.33 -5.99
N ARG A 26 10.94 -14.17 -5.61
CA ARG A 26 11.70 -15.20 -4.89
C ARG A 26 11.42 -15.23 -3.39
N ASP A 27 11.33 -14.08 -2.74
CA ASP A 27 11.32 -13.95 -1.28
C ASP A 27 9.95 -13.52 -0.71
N GLY A 28 9.04 -13.03 -1.55
CA GLY A 28 7.76 -12.42 -1.14
C GLY A 28 7.88 -10.94 -0.78
N GLY A 29 9.10 -10.41 -0.68
CA GLY A 29 9.37 -9.00 -0.43
C GLY A 29 10.84 -8.64 -0.53
N VAL A 30 11.14 -7.34 -0.45
CA VAL A 30 12.49 -6.76 -0.55
C VAL A 30 12.61 -5.52 0.32
N ILE A 31 13.78 -5.27 0.89
CA ILE A 31 14.10 -3.99 1.54
C ILE A 31 14.90 -3.14 0.55
N ILE A 32 14.43 -1.93 0.27
CA ILE A 32 15.16 -0.92 -0.51
C ILE A 32 15.74 0.11 0.46
N GLU A 33 17.06 0.19 0.52
CA GLU A 33 17.78 1.07 1.45
C GLU A 33 17.83 2.51 0.92
N GLY A 34 17.45 3.46 1.77
CA GLY A 34 17.50 4.90 1.45
C GLY A 34 16.65 5.28 0.24
N LEU A 35 15.48 4.66 0.06
CA LEU A 35 14.58 4.95 -1.06
C LEU A 35 14.07 6.40 -1.03
N PHE A 36 13.90 6.97 0.17
CA PHE A 36 13.46 8.34 0.39
C PHE A 36 14.50 9.12 1.20
N ASP A 37 14.66 10.39 0.85
CA ASP A 37 15.66 11.27 1.46
C ASP A 37 15.23 11.84 2.82
N ASP A 38 16.20 12.41 3.54
CA ASP A 38 15.97 12.99 4.87
C ASP A 38 14.95 14.13 4.85
N ALA A 39 14.85 14.87 3.73
CA ALA A 39 13.88 15.94 3.57
C ALA A 39 12.45 15.40 3.53
N THR A 40 12.20 14.34 2.74
CA THR A 40 10.90 13.64 2.68
C THR A 40 10.54 13.06 4.03
N ILE A 41 11.48 12.39 4.71
CA ILE A 41 11.23 11.78 6.01
C ILE A 41 10.95 12.83 7.10
N SER A 42 11.71 13.91 7.13
CA SER A 42 11.52 14.99 8.10
C SER A 42 10.19 15.71 7.87
N GLY A 43 9.81 15.94 6.61
CA GLY A 43 8.53 16.51 6.26
C GLY A 43 7.34 15.63 6.64
N LEU A 44 7.42 14.32 6.36
CA LEU A 44 6.41 13.35 6.82
C LEU A 44 6.22 13.40 8.34
N ARG A 45 7.31 13.48 9.12
CA ARG A 45 7.20 13.62 10.58
C ARG A 45 6.53 14.94 10.97
N ALA A 46 6.98 16.05 10.39
CA ALA A 46 6.44 17.37 10.71
C ALA A 46 4.92 17.47 10.46
N ASP A 47 4.44 16.87 9.36
CA ASP A 47 3.03 16.89 8.99
C ASP A 47 2.19 15.91 9.82
N LEU A 48 2.70 14.69 10.05
CA LEU A 48 1.91 13.58 10.56
C LEU A 48 2.04 13.34 12.07
N ASP A 49 3.11 13.78 12.74
CA ASP A 49 3.21 13.67 14.19
C ASP A 49 2.05 14.41 14.90
N PRO A 50 1.70 15.67 14.56
CA PRO A 50 0.56 16.35 15.16
C PRO A 50 -0.77 15.62 14.92
N VAL A 51 -0.96 15.04 13.73
CA VAL A 51 -2.15 14.24 13.39
C VAL A 51 -2.23 13.00 14.27
N LEU A 52 -1.12 12.26 14.38
CA LEU A 52 -1.06 11.03 15.17
C LEU A 52 -1.17 11.30 16.67
N ASP A 53 -0.64 12.41 17.16
CA ASP A 53 -0.72 12.80 18.57
C ASP A 53 -2.16 13.15 18.97
N ALA A 54 -2.97 13.66 18.04
CA ALA A 54 -4.37 14.04 18.25
C ALA A 54 -5.37 12.85 18.24
N VAL A 55 -4.99 11.68 17.73
CA VAL A 55 -5.87 10.50 17.68
C VAL A 55 -5.61 9.54 18.86
N ASP A 56 -6.65 8.84 19.28
CA ASP A 56 -6.53 7.76 20.25
C ASP A 56 -5.80 6.54 19.68
N THR A 57 -5.38 5.63 20.56
CA THR A 57 -4.85 4.33 20.14
C THR A 57 -5.96 3.40 19.66
N GLY A 58 -5.58 2.28 19.04
CA GLY A 58 -6.53 1.24 18.65
C GLY A 58 -7.37 0.72 19.83
N HIS A 59 -8.57 0.26 19.53
CA HIS A 59 -9.56 -0.13 20.54
C HIS A 59 -9.55 -1.65 20.86
N ASP A 60 -8.67 -2.41 20.22
CA ASP A 60 -8.50 -3.85 20.45
C ASP A 60 -7.03 -4.21 20.68
N GLU A 61 -6.77 -5.30 21.41
CA GLU A 61 -5.41 -5.74 21.72
C GLU A 61 -4.75 -6.54 20.59
N VAL A 62 -5.53 -7.00 19.61
CA VAL A 62 -5.14 -8.04 18.65
C VAL A 62 -4.54 -7.40 17.40
N PHE A 63 -5.30 -6.61 16.66
CA PHE A 63 -4.90 -6.08 15.36
C PHE A 63 -4.60 -4.58 15.42
N ALA A 64 -5.53 -3.75 15.91
CA ALA A 64 -5.27 -2.32 16.01
C ALA A 64 -4.23 -2.04 17.11
N GLY A 65 -4.32 -2.73 18.24
CA GLY A 65 -3.40 -2.56 19.36
C GLY A 65 -3.72 -1.30 20.17
N ASN A 66 -3.82 -1.47 21.49
CA ASN A 66 -4.12 -0.41 22.46
C ASN A 66 -2.97 0.58 22.71
N ARG A 67 -1.82 0.40 22.06
CA ARG A 67 -0.65 1.29 22.11
C ARG A 67 -0.19 1.73 20.73
N THR A 68 -1.02 1.58 19.70
CA THR A 68 -0.69 2.02 18.34
C THR A 68 -1.64 3.11 17.87
N LYS A 69 -1.09 4.20 17.36
CA LYS A 69 -1.82 5.29 16.71
C LYS A 69 -1.81 5.11 15.20
N ARG A 70 -2.94 5.42 14.54
CA ARG A 70 -3.10 5.33 13.08
C ARG A 70 -3.83 6.54 12.53
N ALA A 71 -3.42 6.98 11.34
CA ALA A 71 -4.16 7.96 10.55
C ALA A 71 -4.17 7.54 9.08
N GLY A 72 -5.36 7.47 8.48
CA GLY A 72 -5.53 7.26 7.03
C GLY A 72 -5.67 8.58 6.28
N GLY A 73 -6.00 8.54 5.00
CA GLY A 73 -6.33 9.68 4.15
C GLY A 73 -5.15 10.62 3.99
N LEU A 74 -3.96 10.06 3.73
CA LEU A 74 -2.70 10.80 3.86
C LEU A 74 -2.50 11.87 2.79
N PHE A 75 -3.09 11.74 1.59
CA PHE A 75 -3.03 12.78 0.57
C PHE A 75 -3.67 14.11 0.99
N ALA A 76 -4.61 14.10 1.94
CA ALA A 76 -5.19 15.32 2.52
C ALA A 76 -4.37 15.89 3.70
N LYS A 77 -3.29 15.20 4.11
CA LYS A 77 -2.55 15.49 5.35
C LYS A 77 -1.09 15.85 5.12
N THR A 78 -0.50 15.41 4.01
CA THR A 78 0.89 15.70 3.67
C THR A 78 1.11 15.67 2.17
N GLU A 79 1.80 16.67 1.63
CA GLU A 79 2.20 16.69 0.21
C GLU A 79 3.28 15.63 -0.08
N HIS A 80 4.02 15.19 0.94
CA HIS A 80 5.04 14.15 0.79
C HIS A 80 4.45 12.78 0.44
N MET A 81 3.15 12.57 0.63
CA MET A 81 2.47 11.36 0.15
C MET A 81 2.55 11.22 -1.38
N VAL A 82 2.57 12.35 -2.11
CA VAL A 82 2.77 12.36 -3.57
C VAL A 82 4.16 11.82 -3.90
N THR A 83 5.21 12.19 -3.16
CA THR A 83 6.56 11.65 -3.34
C THR A 83 6.62 10.14 -3.14
N ILE A 84 5.91 9.61 -2.13
CA ILE A 84 5.87 8.16 -1.87
C ILE A 84 5.14 7.44 -3.00
N ALA A 85 3.94 7.90 -3.36
CA ALA A 85 3.11 7.27 -4.37
C ALA A 85 3.75 7.34 -5.77
N MET A 86 4.32 8.50 -6.12
CA MET A 86 4.95 8.73 -7.42
C MET A 86 6.38 8.18 -7.53
N ASN A 87 6.90 7.45 -6.53
CA ASN A 87 8.26 6.91 -6.56
C ASN A 87 8.46 5.99 -7.79
N PRO A 88 9.40 6.29 -8.71
CA PRO A 88 9.51 5.56 -9.98
C PRO A 88 9.81 4.07 -9.82
N LEU A 89 10.64 3.68 -8.84
CA LEU A 89 10.98 2.28 -8.60
C LEU A 89 9.76 1.53 -8.08
N TYR A 90 9.07 2.07 -7.07
CA TYR A 90 7.89 1.43 -6.50
C TYR A 90 6.76 1.27 -7.53
N ARG A 91 6.47 2.32 -8.32
CA ARG A 91 5.46 2.25 -9.38
C ARG A 91 5.82 1.22 -10.45
N ALA A 92 7.07 1.19 -10.90
CA ALA A 92 7.51 0.21 -11.89
C ALA A 92 7.41 -1.23 -11.37
N ILE A 93 7.69 -1.47 -10.08
CA ILE A 93 7.47 -2.77 -9.43
C ILE A 93 5.97 -3.13 -9.45
N ALA A 94 5.12 -2.20 -9.00
CA ALA A 94 3.67 -2.41 -8.97
C ALA A 94 3.08 -2.68 -10.36
N ASP A 95 3.46 -1.89 -11.36
CA ASP A 95 3.02 -2.09 -12.76
C ASP A 95 3.46 -3.45 -13.30
N THR A 96 4.70 -3.86 -13.01
CA THR A 96 5.21 -5.17 -13.45
C THR A 96 4.46 -6.33 -12.81
N ILE A 97 4.08 -6.22 -11.53
CA ILE A 97 3.44 -7.33 -10.81
C ILE A 97 1.92 -7.37 -11.05
N LEU A 98 1.24 -6.21 -11.04
CA LEU A 98 -0.22 -6.12 -11.04
C LEU A 98 -0.80 -5.99 -12.46
N ASN A 99 -0.15 -5.23 -13.34
CA ASN A 99 -0.72 -4.91 -14.65
C ASN A 99 -0.46 -5.99 -15.71
N GLN A 100 -0.69 -7.25 -15.34
CA GLN A 100 -0.53 -8.41 -16.23
C GLN A 100 -1.81 -8.65 -17.03
N PRO A 101 -1.82 -8.37 -18.35
CA PRO A 101 -3.03 -8.47 -19.16
C PRO A 101 -3.47 -9.93 -19.32
N ILE A 102 -4.78 -10.16 -19.29
CA ILE A 102 -5.38 -11.42 -19.75
C ILE A 102 -5.96 -11.24 -21.14
N THR A 103 -5.93 -12.29 -21.95
CA THR A 103 -6.64 -12.29 -23.23
C THR A 103 -8.14 -12.46 -22.97
N VAL A 104 -8.93 -11.51 -23.46
CA VAL A 104 -10.39 -11.60 -23.47
C VAL A 104 -10.90 -11.60 -24.91
N HIS A 105 -12.09 -12.16 -25.13
CA HIS A 105 -12.75 -12.10 -26.42
C HIS A 105 -13.79 -10.97 -26.44
N MET A 106 -13.69 -10.08 -27.43
CA MET A 106 -14.70 -9.06 -27.71
C MET A 106 -15.28 -9.37 -29.10
N GLY A 107 -16.41 -10.09 -29.12
CA GLY A 107 -16.85 -10.75 -30.34
C GLY A 107 -15.90 -11.88 -30.74
N GLU A 108 -15.42 -11.86 -31.99
CA GLU A 108 -14.45 -12.84 -32.50
C GLU A 108 -12.98 -12.44 -32.21
N ASP A 109 -12.73 -11.18 -31.83
CA ASP A 109 -11.38 -10.67 -31.61
C ASP A 109 -10.84 -11.04 -30.23
N ALA A 110 -9.61 -11.54 -30.19
CA ALA A 110 -8.85 -11.76 -28.97
C ALA A 110 -8.01 -10.52 -28.65
N VAL A 111 -8.33 -9.82 -27.56
CA VAL A 111 -7.68 -8.56 -27.17
C VAL A 111 -7.04 -8.69 -25.78
N PRO A 112 -5.83 -8.14 -25.57
CA PRO A 112 -5.25 -8.07 -24.24
C PRO A 112 -6.01 -7.05 -23.39
N SER A 113 -6.48 -7.48 -22.22
CA SER A 113 -7.13 -6.64 -21.22
C SER A 113 -6.20 -6.43 -20.03
N PRO A 114 -5.48 -5.30 -19.95
CA PRO A 114 -4.74 -4.92 -18.75
C PRO A 114 -5.70 -4.75 -17.56
N SER A 115 -5.18 -4.97 -16.34
CA SER A 115 -5.96 -4.81 -15.11
C SER A 115 -5.82 -3.42 -14.50
N GLY A 116 -4.73 -2.71 -14.81
CA GLY A 116 -4.41 -1.45 -14.15
C GLY A 116 -4.07 -1.63 -12.67
N LYS A 117 -3.91 -0.51 -11.98
CA LYS A 117 -3.74 -0.47 -10.52
C LYS A 117 -4.35 0.80 -9.96
N HIS A 118 -4.70 0.75 -8.69
CA HIS A 118 -5.14 1.90 -7.91
C HIS A 118 -4.53 1.86 -6.50
N ILE A 119 -4.69 2.93 -5.74
CA ILE A 119 -4.21 3.02 -4.36
C ILE A 119 -5.28 2.45 -3.45
N GLY A 120 -4.91 1.39 -2.73
CA GLY A 120 -5.82 0.67 -1.84
C GLY A 120 -6.12 1.38 -0.54
N ALA A 121 -5.06 1.77 0.18
CA ALA A 121 -5.12 2.51 1.43
C ALA A 121 -3.81 3.22 1.71
N THR A 122 -3.89 4.37 2.36
CA THR A 122 -2.74 5.07 2.92
C THR A 122 -2.84 5.08 4.44
N MET A 123 -1.74 4.80 5.15
CA MET A 123 -1.78 4.76 6.61
C MET A 123 -0.46 5.15 7.26
N ALA A 124 -0.51 6.16 8.13
CA ALA A 124 0.55 6.47 9.07
C ALA A 124 0.36 5.61 10.32
N ILE A 125 1.40 4.92 10.78
CA ILE A 125 1.32 3.94 11.87
C ILE A 125 2.44 4.21 12.86
N LYS A 126 2.08 4.53 14.11
CA LYS A 126 3.03 4.82 15.21
C LYS A 126 2.80 3.81 16.34
N ILE A 127 3.67 2.80 16.38
CA ILE A 127 3.65 1.69 17.35
C ILE A 127 4.38 2.13 18.62
N GLY A 128 3.66 2.23 19.74
CA GLY A 128 4.22 2.66 21.00
C GLY A 128 4.95 1.57 21.81
N PRO A 129 5.71 1.98 22.84
CA PRO A 129 6.39 1.10 23.77
C PRO A 129 5.45 0.03 24.36
N GLY A 130 5.89 -1.23 24.39
CA GLY A 130 5.12 -2.35 24.94
C GLY A 130 3.95 -2.82 24.07
N GLN A 131 3.78 -2.34 22.85
CA GLN A 131 2.77 -2.88 21.93
C GLN A 131 3.14 -4.31 21.49
N GLY A 132 2.19 -5.24 21.59
CA GLY A 132 2.35 -6.61 21.10
C GLY A 132 2.35 -6.70 19.57
N SER A 133 2.85 -7.82 19.03
CA SER A 133 2.81 -8.09 17.59
C SER A 133 1.39 -8.27 17.06
N GLN A 134 1.15 -7.86 15.82
CA GLN A 134 -0.08 -8.22 15.10
C GLN A 134 -0.10 -9.72 14.75
N PRO A 135 -1.28 -10.33 14.62
CA PRO A 135 -1.42 -11.62 13.96
C PRO A 135 -0.78 -11.58 12.57
N LEU A 136 -0.08 -12.65 12.22
CA LEU A 136 0.46 -12.78 10.86
C LEU A 136 -0.70 -12.95 9.88
N HIS A 137 -0.71 -12.13 8.84
CA HIS A 137 -1.78 -12.09 7.84
C HIS A 137 -1.21 -11.82 6.44
N ARG A 138 -2.04 -12.11 5.45
CA ARG A 138 -1.86 -11.68 4.06
C ARG A 138 -2.77 -10.48 3.82
N ASP A 139 -2.26 -9.48 3.12
CA ASP A 139 -3.05 -8.29 2.82
C ASP A 139 -4.23 -8.60 1.90
N ASP A 140 -4.04 -9.55 0.98
CA ASP A 140 -5.05 -9.91 0.00
C ASP A 140 -6.24 -10.71 0.56
N SER A 141 -6.17 -11.10 1.83
CA SER A 141 -7.26 -11.79 2.54
C SER A 141 -8.54 -10.96 2.61
N VAL A 142 -8.43 -9.62 2.56
CA VAL A 142 -9.58 -8.70 2.56
C VAL A 142 -10.47 -8.86 1.34
N TRP A 143 -9.93 -9.37 0.22
CA TRP A 143 -10.69 -9.67 -1.00
C TRP A 143 -10.93 -11.17 -1.21
N LEU A 144 -10.71 -11.99 -0.18
CA LEU A 144 -10.87 -13.44 -0.25
C LEU A 144 -9.99 -14.09 -1.34
N TRP A 145 -8.81 -13.51 -1.57
CA TRP A 145 -7.88 -13.99 -2.60
C TRP A 145 -7.37 -15.40 -2.27
N ARG A 146 -7.37 -16.31 -3.25
CA ARG A 146 -7.04 -17.73 -3.06
C ARG A 146 -5.66 -18.08 -3.61
N HIS A 147 -4.90 -18.86 -2.85
CA HIS A 147 -3.52 -19.24 -3.19
C HIS A 147 -3.39 -20.76 -3.42
N PRO A 148 -2.64 -21.19 -4.46
CA PRO A 148 -2.03 -20.39 -5.54
C PRO A 148 -3.01 -20.11 -6.71
N ALA A 149 -4.31 -20.31 -6.51
CA ALA A 149 -5.29 -20.51 -7.58
C ALA A 149 -5.53 -19.31 -8.51
N TYR A 150 -5.36 -18.06 -8.04
CA TYR A 150 -5.63 -16.89 -8.87
C TYR A 150 -4.55 -16.61 -9.93
N GLY A 151 -3.31 -17.08 -9.74
CA GLY A 151 -2.22 -16.91 -10.71
C GLY A 151 -1.75 -15.46 -10.92
N ARG A 152 -2.11 -14.54 -10.00
CA ARG A 152 -1.73 -13.12 -9.98
C ARG A 152 -1.79 -12.59 -8.56
N GLU A 153 -1.05 -11.52 -8.30
CA GLU A 153 -1.05 -10.83 -7.02
C GLU A 153 -2.18 -9.79 -6.97
N ALA A 154 -2.83 -9.63 -5.81
CA ALA A 154 -3.84 -8.61 -5.60
C ALA A 154 -3.26 -7.23 -5.26
N ARG A 155 -2.08 -7.23 -4.61
CA ARG A 155 -1.46 -6.03 -4.03
C ARG A 155 0.07 -6.08 -4.12
N VAL A 156 0.66 -4.90 -4.30
CA VAL A 156 2.06 -4.61 -3.94
C VAL A 156 2.06 -3.51 -2.89
N GLN A 157 2.50 -3.85 -1.69
CA GLN A 157 2.50 -2.98 -0.52
C GLN A 157 3.89 -2.37 -0.30
N ILE A 158 3.94 -1.11 0.12
CA ILE A 158 5.13 -0.46 0.66
C ILE A 158 4.94 -0.08 2.13
N MET A 159 5.99 -0.25 2.93
CA MET A 159 6.15 0.28 4.29
C MET A 159 7.43 1.10 4.34
N VAL A 160 7.27 2.41 4.40
CA VAL A 160 8.37 3.36 4.55
C VAL A 160 8.72 3.50 6.03
N ALA A 161 9.99 3.33 6.34
CA ALA A 161 10.53 3.63 7.66
C ALA A 161 10.57 5.16 7.87
N VAL A 162 9.59 5.71 8.58
CA VAL A 162 9.60 7.12 8.97
C VAL A 162 10.49 7.33 10.20
N SER A 163 10.60 6.34 11.09
CA SER A 163 11.68 6.20 12.07
C SER A 163 12.52 4.96 11.75
N ASP A 164 13.67 4.79 12.42
CA ASP A 164 14.39 3.52 12.37
C ASP A 164 13.49 2.36 12.80
N PHE A 165 13.57 1.25 12.09
CA PHE A 165 12.97 -0.03 12.46
C PHE A 165 14.08 -0.94 12.99
N THR A 166 13.86 -1.51 14.16
CA THR A 166 14.73 -2.50 14.79
C THR A 166 13.92 -3.71 15.19
N ALA A 167 14.59 -4.80 15.56
CA ALA A 167 13.89 -5.98 16.08
C ALA A 167 13.16 -5.65 17.39
N GLU A 168 13.78 -4.82 18.23
CA GLU A 168 13.30 -4.47 19.57
C GLU A 168 12.12 -3.50 19.54
N ASN A 169 12.12 -2.52 18.62
CA ASN A 169 11.01 -1.55 18.49
C ASN A 169 9.86 -2.04 17.62
N GLY A 170 9.87 -3.33 17.26
CA GLY A 170 8.79 -3.99 16.57
C GLY A 170 8.75 -3.67 15.09
N GLY A 171 9.89 -3.67 14.39
CA GLY A 171 9.93 -3.63 12.91
C GLY A 171 8.99 -4.67 12.28
N THR A 172 8.49 -4.41 11.07
CA THR A 172 7.52 -5.28 10.40
C THR A 172 8.07 -6.70 10.30
N LEU A 173 7.30 -7.68 10.75
CA LEU A 173 7.59 -9.11 10.62
C LEU A 173 7.20 -9.57 9.22
N VAL A 174 8.03 -10.41 8.60
CA VAL A 174 7.76 -11.03 7.31
C VAL A 174 8.17 -12.49 7.37
N ILE A 175 7.42 -13.39 6.71
CA ILE A 175 7.89 -14.75 6.45
C ILE A 175 8.34 -14.86 4.99
N PRO A 176 9.67 -14.86 4.71
CA PRO A 176 10.15 -14.99 3.34
C PRO A 176 9.69 -16.30 2.68
N GLY A 177 9.19 -16.19 1.45
CA GLY A 177 8.72 -17.32 0.64
C GLY A 177 7.31 -17.81 0.96
N SER A 178 6.62 -17.20 1.93
CA SER A 178 5.28 -17.60 2.35
C SER A 178 4.17 -17.26 1.36
N HIS A 179 4.44 -16.40 0.38
CA HIS A 179 3.57 -16.12 -0.78
C HIS A 179 3.28 -17.35 -1.63
N ARG A 180 4.15 -18.37 -1.58
CA ARG A 180 3.97 -19.63 -2.29
C ARG A 180 3.18 -20.68 -1.53
N TRP A 181 2.82 -20.42 -0.27
CA TRP A 181 2.05 -21.37 0.52
C TRP A 181 0.58 -21.36 0.09
N ASP A 182 -0.06 -22.52 0.13
CA ASP A 182 -1.50 -22.62 -0.01
C ASP A 182 -2.23 -21.96 1.17
N ASP A 183 -3.57 -21.94 1.10
CA ASP A 183 -4.42 -21.34 2.12
C ASP A 183 -4.64 -22.25 3.35
N ASP A 184 -4.21 -23.52 3.30
CA ASP A 184 -4.42 -24.49 4.38
C ASP A 184 -3.28 -24.45 5.43
N ARG A 185 -2.12 -23.92 5.05
CA ARG A 185 -0.96 -23.78 5.94
C ARG A 185 -1.03 -22.48 6.75
N ALA A 186 -1.24 -22.62 8.06
CA ALA A 186 -1.15 -21.49 8.98
C ALA A 186 0.30 -20.97 9.15
N PRO A 187 0.52 -19.65 9.27
CA PRO A 187 1.82 -19.06 9.58
C PRO A 187 2.18 -19.26 11.06
N ARG A 188 3.47 -19.37 11.39
CA ARG A 188 3.95 -19.36 12.77
C ARG A 188 4.91 -18.20 13.01
N LEU A 189 4.84 -17.62 14.21
CA LEU A 189 5.65 -16.45 14.56
C LEU A 189 7.16 -16.73 14.55
N ASP A 190 7.58 -17.97 14.82
CA ASP A 190 8.98 -18.40 14.77
C ASP A 190 9.55 -18.52 13.34
N GLU A 191 8.69 -18.48 12.33
CA GLU A 191 9.07 -18.42 10.91
C GLU A 191 9.23 -16.98 10.42
N ALA A 192 8.72 -16.00 11.18
CA ALA A 192 8.74 -14.60 10.81
C ALA A 192 10.01 -13.92 11.30
N ILE A 193 10.57 -13.05 10.46
CA ILE A 193 11.75 -12.25 10.77
C ILE A 193 11.39 -10.77 10.88
N PRO A 194 11.92 -10.04 11.88
CA PRO A 194 11.74 -8.61 11.95
C PRO A 194 12.59 -7.90 10.89
N THR A 195 11.98 -6.93 10.22
CA THR A 195 12.71 -6.02 9.34
C THR A 195 13.46 -4.98 10.16
N VAL A 196 14.75 -4.85 9.89
CA VAL A 196 15.63 -3.84 10.49
C VAL A 196 16.08 -2.91 9.37
N MET A 197 15.72 -1.63 9.45
CA MET A 197 16.03 -0.67 8.40
C MET A 197 16.06 0.76 8.94
N LYS A 198 16.91 1.60 8.35
CA LYS A 198 17.03 3.01 8.70
C LYS A 198 15.87 3.81 8.15
N ALA A 199 15.52 4.90 8.83
CA ALA A 199 14.56 5.87 8.29
C ALA A 199 14.92 6.24 6.84
N GLY A 200 13.93 6.37 5.96
CA GLY A 200 14.12 6.57 4.52
C GLY A 200 14.19 5.26 3.71
N SER A 201 14.44 4.12 4.35
CA SER A 201 14.34 2.82 3.69
C SER A 201 12.89 2.35 3.60
N ALA A 202 12.60 1.42 2.70
CA ALA A 202 11.27 0.85 2.56
C ALA A 202 11.30 -0.67 2.42
N LEU A 203 10.35 -1.34 3.06
CA LEU A 203 10.00 -2.73 2.76
C LEU A 203 8.92 -2.71 1.68
N ILE A 204 9.09 -3.47 0.60
CA ILE A 204 8.09 -3.69 -0.45
C ILE A 204 7.76 -5.18 -0.48
N TRP A 205 6.48 -5.55 -0.46
CA TRP A 205 6.03 -6.95 -0.50
C TRP A 205 4.76 -7.12 -1.32
N ILE A 206 4.47 -8.35 -1.70
CA ILE A 206 3.24 -8.74 -2.40
C ILE A 206 2.18 -9.23 -1.41
N GLY A 207 0.91 -9.00 -1.73
CA GLY A 207 -0.22 -9.23 -0.82
C GLY A 207 -0.32 -10.64 -0.25
N SER A 208 0.17 -11.64 -0.99
CA SER A 208 0.20 -13.05 -0.61
C SER A 208 1.28 -13.39 0.43
N THR A 209 2.18 -12.47 0.76
CA THR A 209 3.23 -12.69 1.78
C THR A 209 2.66 -12.52 3.19
N TYR A 210 2.84 -13.53 4.03
CA TYR A 210 2.51 -13.42 5.46
C TYR A 210 3.45 -12.43 6.16
N HIS A 211 2.85 -11.46 6.84
CA HIS A 211 3.55 -10.39 7.53
C HIS A 211 2.71 -9.88 8.73
N GLY A 212 3.28 -8.95 9.50
CA GLY A 212 2.54 -8.24 10.56
C GLY A 212 3.42 -7.26 11.34
N GLY A 213 2.83 -6.35 12.11
CA GLY A 213 3.57 -5.50 13.04
C GLY A 213 4.31 -6.33 14.10
N GLY A 214 5.60 -6.07 14.30
CA GLY A 214 6.39 -6.72 15.35
C GLY A 214 6.08 -6.19 16.74
N THR A 215 6.46 -6.95 17.77
CA THR A 215 6.35 -6.52 19.17
C THR A 215 7.33 -5.40 19.45
N ASN A 216 6.85 -4.26 19.93
CA ASN A 216 7.70 -3.21 20.46
C ASN A 216 8.00 -3.49 21.93
N THR A 217 9.18 -4.03 22.19
CA THR A 217 9.69 -4.39 23.53
C THR A 217 10.40 -3.25 24.24
N THR A 218 10.56 -2.10 23.58
CA THR A 218 11.22 -0.93 24.17
C THR A 218 10.34 -0.26 25.23
N SER A 219 10.95 0.55 26.09
CA SER A 219 10.26 1.33 27.12
C SER A 219 9.90 2.75 26.70
N ASP A 220 10.54 3.28 25.67
CA ASP A 220 10.56 4.72 25.35
C ASP A 220 10.60 5.04 23.84
N SER A 221 10.64 4.04 22.96
CA SER A 221 10.71 4.25 21.51
C SER A 221 9.37 4.01 20.82
N TYR A 222 8.93 4.98 20.01
CA TYR A 222 7.84 4.78 19.06
C TYR A 222 8.42 4.40 17.70
N ARG A 223 7.92 3.31 17.10
CA ARG A 223 8.22 2.93 15.72
C ARG A 223 7.20 3.55 14.78
N PHE A 224 7.64 4.45 13.92
CA PHE A 224 6.80 5.20 13.00
C PHE A 224 7.03 4.71 11.56
N GLY A 225 6.01 4.11 10.95
CA GLY A 225 5.98 3.75 9.53
C GLY A 225 4.85 4.44 8.76
N LEU A 226 5.02 4.52 7.44
CA LEU A 226 3.97 4.91 6.49
C LEU A 226 3.73 3.76 5.53
N SER A 227 2.47 3.34 5.42
CA SER A 227 2.01 2.24 4.59
C SER A 227 1.21 2.76 3.40
N MET A 228 1.46 2.22 2.20
CA MET A 228 0.58 2.39 1.04
C MET A 228 0.54 1.11 0.19
N GLY A 229 -0.65 0.72 -0.27
CA GLY A 229 -0.82 -0.39 -1.20
C GLY A 229 -1.16 0.11 -2.60
N TYR A 230 -0.50 -0.44 -3.62
CA TYR A 230 -1.06 -0.50 -4.97
C TYR A 230 -1.79 -1.82 -5.13
N ASP A 231 -3.05 -1.76 -5.54
CA ASP A 231 -3.92 -2.92 -5.69
C ASP A 231 -4.38 -3.05 -7.15
N LEU A 232 -4.79 -4.25 -7.57
CA LEU A 232 -5.43 -4.45 -8.87
C LEU A 232 -6.67 -3.55 -8.97
N ALA A 233 -6.80 -2.75 -10.03
CA ALA A 233 -7.89 -1.75 -10.14
C ALA A 233 -9.31 -2.35 -10.22
N LEU A 234 -9.44 -3.67 -10.38
CA LEU A 234 -10.73 -4.38 -10.33
C LEU A 234 -11.22 -4.64 -8.89
N LEU A 235 -10.35 -4.45 -7.90
CA LEU A 235 -10.66 -4.65 -6.50
C LEU A 235 -11.26 -3.38 -5.91
N ARG A 236 -12.05 -3.52 -4.84
CA ARG A 236 -12.52 -2.37 -4.08
C ARG A 236 -11.39 -1.91 -3.16
N PRO A 237 -11.05 -0.61 -3.09
CA PRO A 237 -10.01 -0.15 -2.18
C PRO A 237 -10.48 -0.28 -0.72
N GLU A 238 -9.53 -0.50 0.20
CA GLU A 238 -9.81 -0.57 1.63
C GLU A 238 -10.15 0.82 2.20
N GLU A 239 -9.43 1.84 1.76
CA GLU A 239 -9.74 3.24 2.02
C GLU A 239 -10.66 3.77 0.92
N ASN A 240 -11.84 4.27 1.27
CA ASN A 240 -12.78 4.79 0.28
C ASN A 240 -12.32 6.19 -0.19
N PRO A 241 -11.78 6.36 -1.41
CA PRO A 241 -11.21 7.65 -1.82
C PRO A 241 -12.29 8.72 -2.00
N PHE A 242 -13.51 8.34 -2.40
CA PHE A 242 -14.63 9.25 -2.65
C PHE A 242 -15.19 9.93 -1.40
N LEU A 243 -14.99 9.31 -0.22
CA LEU A 243 -15.41 9.87 1.07
C LEU A 243 -14.24 10.42 1.89
N THR A 244 -13.02 10.01 1.57
CA THR A 244 -11.83 10.37 2.33
C THR A 244 -11.25 11.71 1.88
N TYR A 245 -11.33 12.01 0.58
CA TYR A 245 -10.73 13.20 -0.02
C TYR A 245 -11.80 14.14 -0.56
N SER A 246 -11.62 15.45 -0.35
CA SER A 246 -12.45 16.45 -1.00
C SER A 246 -12.12 16.59 -2.48
N LEU A 247 -12.99 17.22 -3.27
CA LEU A 247 -12.69 17.52 -4.68
C LEU A 247 -11.42 18.39 -4.81
N ASP A 248 -11.21 19.32 -3.88
CA ASP A 248 -10.04 20.19 -3.89
C ASP A 248 -8.75 19.42 -3.59
N ASP A 249 -8.81 18.40 -2.73
CA ASP A 249 -7.67 17.52 -2.49
C ASP A 249 -7.32 16.76 -3.78
N ILE A 250 -8.32 16.16 -4.43
CA ILE A 250 -8.13 15.39 -5.67
C ILE A 250 -7.61 16.28 -6.81
N ARG A 251 -8.20 17.46 -7.03
CA ARG A 251 -7.79 18.38 -8.10
C ARG A 251 -6.34 18.86 -8.00
N LYS A 252 -5.79 18.94 -6.79
CA LYS A 252 -4.38 19.35 -6.56
C LYS A 252 -3.39 18.23 -6.91
N LEU A 253 -3.84 16.98 -6.95
CA LEU A 253 -2.96 15.85 -7.24
C LEU A 253 -2.62 15.78 -8.74
N PRO A 254 -1.45 15.22 -9.12
CA PRO A 254 -1.16 14.85 -10.49
C PRO A 254 -2.25 13.95 -11.08
N ALA A 255 -2.52 14.07 -12.39
CA ALA A 255 -3.57 13.31 -13.06
C ALA A 255 -3.43 11.80 -12.88
N GLU A 256 -2.21 11.28 -12.78
CA GLU A 256 -1.94 9.88 -12.48
C GLU A 256 -2.48 9.46 -11.11
N LEU A 257 -2.30 10.29 -10.08
CA LEU A 257 -2.83 10.01 -8.74
C LEU A 257 -4.34 10.25 -8.64
N GLN A 258 -4.89 11.16 -9.43
CA GLN A 258 -6.35 11.28 -9.57
C GLN A 258 -6.92 9.94 -10.07
N ARG A 259 -6.35 9.38 -11.14
CA ARG A 259 -6.76 8.06 -11.66
C ARG A 259 -6.54 6.94 -10.65
N GLU A 260 -5.38 6.91 -10.01
CA GLU A 260 -5.04 5.88 -9.01
C GLU A 260 -5.84 6.05 -7.70
N LEU A 261 -6.58 7.13 -7.50
CA LEU A 261 -7.58 7.29 -6.43
C LEU A 261 -9.01 7.06 -6.94
N ASP A 262 -9.15 6.24 -7.97
CA ASP A 262 -10.40 5.82 -8.61
C ASP A 262 -11.23 6.96 -9.23
N TRP A 263 -10.63 8.13 -9.50
CA TRP A 263 -11.23 9.15 -10.35
C TRP A 263 -10.95 8.87 -11.83
N SER A 264 -11.27 7.66 -12.29
CA SER A 264 -11.01 7.18 -13.65
C SER A 264 -12.06 6.15 -14.05
N ALA A 265 -12.38 6.08 -15.35
CA ALA A 265 -13.19 5.03 -15.93
C ALA A 265 -12.36 3.97 -16.68
N GLU A 266 -11.05 3.91 -16.43
CA GLU A 266 -10.14 2.94 -17.05
C GLU A 266 -10.64 1.50 -16.86
N HIS A 267 -10.48 0.68 -17.90
CA HIS A 267 -10.95 -0.71 -17.92
C HIS A 267 -12.47 -0.88 -17.70
N TYR A 268 -13.27 0.15 -17.99
CA TYR A 268 -14.73 0.18 -17.84
C TYR A 268 -15.24 0.09 -16.40
N LEU A 269 -14.38 0.33 -15.41
CA LEU A 269 -14.73 0.38 -14.00
C LEU A 269 -14.67 1.82 -13.51
N GLY A 270 -15.58 2.23 -12.64
CA GLY A 270 -15.58 3.59 -12.06
C GLY A 270 -16.23 4.69 -12.89
N TRP A 271 -16.82 4.37 -14.06
CA TRP A 271 -17.56 5.34 -14.87
C TRP A 271 -18.80 5.89 -14.16
N VAL A 272 -19.19 7.10 -14.55
CA VAL A 272 -20.39 7.81 -14.08
C VAL A 272 -21.29 8.16 -15.26
N GLU A 273 -22.59 8.26 -15.04
CA GLU A 273 -23.55 8.57 -16.12
C GLU A 273 -23.69 10.09 -16.28
N VAL A 274 -23.39 10.62 -17.47
CA VAL A 274 -23.56 12.04 -17.79
C VAL A 274 -24.31 12.19 -19.12
N GLY A 275 -25.59 12.55 -19.05
CA GLY A 275 -26.41 12.81 -20.24
C GLY A 275 -26.67 11.58 -21.11
N GLY A 276 -26.86 10.42 -20.49
CA GLY A 276 -27.07 9.10 -21.09
C GLY A 276 -25.78 8.38 -21.50
N GLN A 277 -24.60 8.87 -21.11
CA GLN A 277 -23.31 8.33 -21.52
C GLN A 277 -22.45 7.93 -20.33
N MET A 278 -21.70 6.83 -20.48
CA MET A 278 -20.62 6.50 -19.55
C MET A 278 -19.51 7.54 -19.74
N ALA A 279 -19.22 8.28 -18.68
CA ALA A 279 -18.20 9.32 -18.64
C ALA A 279 -17.11 8.95 -17.63
N ASP A 280 -15.89 9.42 -17.92
CA ASP A 280 -14.77 9.31 -16.99
C ASP A 280 -14.93 10.34 -15.86
N PRO A 281 -14.82 9.97 -14.57
CA PRO A 281 -14.85 10.93 -13.46
C PRO A 281 -13.83 12.08 -13.59
N MET A 282 -12.72 11.88 -14.31
CA MET A 282 -11.79 12.96 -14.64
C MET A 282 -12.44 14.11 -15.42
N GLU A 283 -13.41 13.81 -16.28
CA GLU A 283 -14.15 14.84 -17.03
C GLU A 283 -14.95 15.73 -16.08
N LEU A 284 -15.50 15.17 -15.00
CA LEU A 284 -16.21 15.93 -13.98
C LEU A 284 -15.26 16.79 -13.15
N LEU A 285 -14.10 16.27 -12.77
CA LEU A 285 -13.09 17.03 -12.02
C LEU A 285 -12.66 18.30 -12.74
N ALA A 286 -12.59 18.25 -14.08
CA ALA A 286 -12.20 19.37 -14.93
C ALA A 286 -13.30 20.43 -15.11
N ARG A 287 -14.54 20.19 -14.64
CA ARG A 287 -15.64 21.14 -14.76
C ARG A 287 -15.73 22.08 -13.57
N ASP A 288 -15.96 23.36 -13.86
CA ASP A 288 -16.18 24.39 -12.84
C ASP A 288 -17.54 24.25 -12.14
N ASP A 289 -18.53 23.63 -12.79
CA ASP A 289 -19.89 23.46 -12.24
C ASP A 289 -20.05 22.21 -11.35
N TYR A 290 -19.06 21.30 -11.34
CA TYR A 290 -19.04 20.15 -10.44
C TYR A 290 -18.27 20.52 -9.16
N THR A 291 -19.02 21.01 -8.17
CA THR A 291 -18.44 21.64 -6.96
C THR A 291 -18.55 20.79 -5.70
N SER A 292 -19.37 19.75 -5.69
CA SER A 292 -19.42 18.74 -4.62
C SER A 292 -20.05 17.45 -5.13
N VAL A 293 -19.75 16.33 -4.47
CA VAL A 293 -20.38 15.03 -4.76
C VAL A 293 -21.91 15.10 -4.52
N ASP A 294 -22.35 15.93 -3.58
CA ASP A 294 -23.77 16.14 -3.25
C ASP A 294 -24.52 17.05 -4.26
N ALA A 295 -23.80 17.77 -5.13
CA ALA A 295 -24.42 18.65 -6.13
C ALA A 295 -25.14 17.88 -7.25
N GLY A 296 -24.98 16.56 -7.30
CA GLY A 296 -25.44 15.72 -8.41
C GLY A 296 -24.54 15.85 -9.64
N LEU A 297 -24.75 14.96 -10.61
CA LEU A 297 -24.00 15.00 -11.87
C LEU A 297 -24.56 16.12 -12.77
N PRO A 298 -23.70 16.96 -13.39
CA PRO A 298 -24.17 18.01 -14.28
C PRO A 298 -24.94 17.43 -15.47
N THR A 299 -26.06 18.05 -15.83
CA THR A 299 -26.69 17.78 -17.12
C THR A 299 -25.89 18.46 -18.24
N ARG A 300 -25.88 17.86 -19.44
CA ARG A 300 -25.26 18.48 -20.63
C ARG A 300 -25.82 19.87 -20.94
#